data_AF-A0A183DSJ9-F1
#
_entry.id   AF-A0A183DSJ9-F1
#
_cell.length_a   1.000
_cell.length_b   1.000
_cell.length_c   1.000
_cell.angle_alpha   90.00
_cell.angle_beta   90.00
_cell.angle_gamma   90.00
#
_symmetry.space_group_name_H-M   'P 1'
#
loop_
_entity.id
_entity.type
_entity.pdbx_description
1 polymer ?
#
loop_
_entity_poly.entity_id
_entity_poly.type
_entity_poly.pdbx_seq_one_letter_code
_entity_poly.pdbx_strand_id
1 'polypeptide(L)'
;MDSIVKEAKNMRTIKYEERQKEVSKLASFVEECLDFHAPHYRNGFLCFNFGYSIGSYVTMLYLLIKLLYVANVLGQLMVLNNFLGIEHSLWGFKTLLDLWNGHEWLESGVFPRVTMCDFKVRRLANIHRYSVQCVLMINMFNEKIFVIIWFVWGLITFQNDVRAQKYLCRNLFQ
;
A
#
# COMPACT_ATOMS: atom_id res chain seq x y z
N MET A 1 -22.54 -5.05 -22.67
CA MET A 1 -23.70 -4.98 -23.61
C MET A 1 -23.37 -5.50 -25.00
N ASP A 2 -22.22 -5.18 -25.61
CA ASP A 2 -21.92 -5.58 -27.02
C ASP A 2 -21.96 -7.10 -27.27
N SER A 3 -21.58 -7.91 -26.28
CA SER A 3 -21.66 -9.38 -26.38
C SER A 3 -23.11 -9.87 -26.53
N ILE A 4 -24.04 -9.29 -25.76
CA ILE A 4 -25.47 -9.65 -25.78
C ILE A 4 -26.10 -9.30 -27.13
N VAL A 5 -25.75 -8.13 -27.69
CA VAL A 5 -26.24 -7.69 -29.01
C VAL A 5 -25.73 -8.62 -30.12
N LYS A 6 -24.48 -9.09 -30.02
CA LYS A 6 -23.90 -10.02 -30.99
C LYS A 6 -24.58 -11.39 -30.94
N GLU A 7 -24.86 -11.89 -29.74
CA GLU A 7 -25.58 -13.16 -29.52
C GLU A 7 -27.04 -13.08 -30.00
N ALA A 8 -27.74 -11.98 -29.68
CA ALA A 8 -29.09 -11.71 -30.15
C ALA A 8 -29.20 -11.68 -31.68
N LYS A 9 -28.20 -11.12 -32.35
CA LYS A 9 -28.14 -11.09 -33.83
C LYS A 9 -27.88 -12.48 -34.41
N ASN A 10 -27.09 -13.31 -33.74
CA ASN A 10 -26.75 -14.67 -34.19
C ASN A 10 -27.92 -15.65 -34.04
N MET A 11 -28.85 -15.42 -33.10
CA MET A 11 -30.07 -16.24 -32.97
C MET A 11 -31.01 -16.18 -34.18
N ARG A 12 -30.85 -15.19 -35.07
CA ARG A 12 -31.69 -15.00 -36.25
C ARG A 12 -31.40 -16.01 -37.36
N THR A 13 -30.23 -16.66 -37.35
CA THR A 13 -29.81 -17.68 -38.34
C THR A 13 -30.05 -19.12 -37.88
N ILE A 14 -30.52 -19.32 -36.64
CA ILE A 14 -30.72 -20.63 -36.02
C ILE A 14 -32.14 -21.17 -36.32
N LYS A 15 -32.28 -22.50 -36.43
CA LYS A 15 -33.58 -23.18 -36.62
C LYS A 15 -34.54 -22.91 -35.47
N TYR A 16 -35.84 -22.92 -35.78
CA TYR A 16 -36.92 -22.54 -34.85
C TYR A 16 -36.89 -23.26 -33.49
N GLU A 17 -36.59 -24.55 -33.46
CA GLU A 17 -36.58 -25.33 -32.21
C GLU A 17 -35.38 -25.02 -31.29
N GLU A 18 -34.19 -24.82 -31.84
CA GLU A 18 -33.01 -24.45 -31.07
C GLU A 18 -33.07 -23.00 -30.59
N ARG A 19 -33.72 -22.13 -31.38
CA ARG A 19 -33.87 -20.71 -31.06
C ARG A 19 -34.60 -20.48 -29.73
N GLN A 20 -35.60 -21.29 -29.38
CA GLN A 20 -36.32 -21.16 -28.11
C GLN A 20 -35.43 -21.47 -26.89
N LYS A 21 -34.51 -22.43 -27.03
CA LYS A 21 -33.55 -22.79 -25.97
C LYS A 21 -32.48 -21.70 -25.79
N GLU A 22 -32.00 -21.11 -26.88
CA GLU A 22 -31.01 -20.04 -26.81
C GLU A 22 -31.63 -18.72 -26.31
N VAL A 23 -32.87 -18.42 -26.69
CA VAL A 23 -33.60 -17.25 -26.17
C VAL A 23 -33.85 -17.36 -24.67
N SER A 24 -34.20 -18.55 -24.16
CA SER A 24 -34.40 -18.75 -22.72
C SER A 24 -33.10 -18.63 -21.92
N LYS A 25 -31.98 -19.16 -22.44
CA LYS A 25 -30.65 -18.95 -21.82
C LYS A 25 -30.22 -17.48 -21.83
N LEU A 26 -30.44 -16.77 -22.94
CA LEU A 26 -30.11 -15.35 -23.03
C LEU A 26 -30.99 -14.53 -22.08
N ALA A 27 -32.28 -14.86 -21.98
CA ALA A 27 -33.20 -14.20 -21.05
C ALA A 27 -32.77 -14.39 -19.60
N SER A 28 -32.41 -15.62 -19.17
CA SER A 28 -31.89 -15.85 -17.82
C SER A 28 -30.57 -15.12 -17.56
N PHE A 29 -29.67 -15.07 -18.56
CA PHE A 29 -28.42 -14.33 -18.43
C PHE A 29 -28.65 -12.81 -18.32
N VAL A 30 -29.63 -12.27 -19.07
CA VAL A 30 -30.00 -10.85 -18.99
C VAL A 30 -30.67 -10.50 -17.67
N GLU A 31 -31.52 -11.37 -17.14
CA GLU A 31 -32.15 -11.21 -15.83
C GLU A 31 -31.09 -11.18 -14.71
N GLU A 32 -30.13 -12.11 -14.76
CA GLU A 32 -28.99 -12.15 -13.83
C GLU A 32 -28.08 -10.92 -13.96
N CYS A 33 -27.89 -10.40 -15.19
CA CYS A 33 -27.16 -9.14 -15.42
C CYS A 33 -27.92 -7.90 -14.94
N LEU A 34 -29.25 -7.88 -15.06
CA LEU A 34 -30.11 -6.76 -14.64
C LEU A 34 -30.18 -6.66 -13.12
N ASP A 35 -30.26 -7.79 -12.42
CA ASP A 35 -30.18 -7.85 -10.95
C ASP A 35 -28.84 -7.31 -10.44
N PHE A 36 -27.77 -7.47 -11.22
CA PHE A 36 -26.45 -6.93 -10.89
C PHE A 36 -26.34 -5.40 -11.04
N HIS A 37 -27.15 -4.81 -11.91
CA HIS A 37 -27.08 -3.40 -12.29
C HIS A 37 -28.18 -2.53 -11.64
N ALA A 38 -29.08 -3.11 -10.84
CA ALA A 38 -30.13 -2.37 -10.17
C ALA A 38 -29.52 -1.33 -9.22
N PRO A 39 -29.68 -0.01 -9.49
CA PRO A 39 -28.98 1.03 -8.74
C PRO A 39 -29.61 1.18 -7.36
N HIS A 40 -28.89 0.75 -6.32
CA HIS A 40 -29.28 1.05 -4.95
C HIS A 40 -28.94 2.51 -4.63
N TYR A 41 -29.93 3.40 -4.70
CA TYR A 41 -29.84 4.77 -4.20
C TYR A 41 -29.56 4.72 -2.70
N ARG A 42 -28.30 4.97 -2.31
CA ARG A 42 -27.93 5.05 -0.90
C ARG A 42 -27.05 6.26 -0.64
N ASN A 43 -27.70 7.27 -0.06
CA ASN A 43 -27.08 8.47 0.47
C ASN A 43 -26.21 8.08 1.67
N GLY A 44 -24.88 8.20 1.54
CA GLY A 44 -23.98 7.88 2.64
C GLY A 44 -22.52 8.17 2.30
N PHE A 45 -21.96 9.20 2.94
CA PHE A 45 -20.57 9.66 2.86
C PHE A 45 -19.51 8.61 3.30
N LEU A 46 -19.94 7.40 3.70
CA LEU A 46 -19.08 6.30 4.10
C LEU A 46 -19.37 5.05 3.24
N CYS A 47 -18.39 4.68 2.40
CA CYS A 47 -18.39 3.48 1.54
C CYS A 47 -18.36 2.13 2.28
N PHE A 48 -18.72 2.08 3.57
CA PHE A 48 -18.81 0.84 4.34
C PHE A 48 -20.26 0.36 4.36
N ASN A 49 -20.70 -0.31 3.30
CA ASN A 49 -21.92 -1.10 3.34
C ASN A 49 -21.62 -2.56 2.99
N PHE A 50 -21.82 -3.43 3.97
CA PHE A 50 -21.68 -4.88 3.91
C PHE A 50 -22.98 -5.47 3.31
N GLY A 51 -23.05 -5.62 1.99
CA GLY A 51 -24.18 -6.28 1.30
C GLY A 51 -23.83 -7.71 0.89
N TYR A 52 -24.76 -8.67 0.98
CA TYR A 52 -24.57 -10.08 0.59
C TYR A 52 -24.95 -10.31 -0.89
N SER A 53 -24.19 -9.74 -1.82
CA SER A 53 -24.30 -10.03 -3.27
C SER A 53 -22.98 -10.58 -3.80
N ILE A 54 -23.00 -11.37 -4.88
CA ILE A 54 -21.79 -11.97 -5.46
C ILE A 54 -20.78 -10.91 -5.96
N GLY A 55 -21.26 -9.71 -6.33
CA GLY A 55 -20.42 -8.53 -6.60
C GLY A 55 -19.78 -7.93 -5.33
N SER A 56 -20.42 -8.13 -4.18
CA SER A 56 -19.87 -7.75 -2.87
C SER A 56 -18.71 -8.66 -2.44
N TYR A 57 -18.74 -9.95 -2.81
CA TYR A 57 -17.62 -10.86 -2.50
C TYR A 57 -16.32 -10.44 -3.19
N VAL A 58 -16.38 -10.09 -4.49
CA VAL A 58 -15.21 -9.62 -5.24
C VAL A 58 -14.68 -8.28 -4.71
N THR A 59 -15.58 -7.37 -4.33
CA THR A 59 -15.19 -6.07 -3.73
C THR A 59 -14.61 -6.24 -2.33
N MET A 60 -15.15 -7.15 -1.50
CA MET A 60 -14.58 -7.50 -0.20
C MET A 60 -13.18 -8.11 -0.32
N LEU A 61 -12.98 -9.03 -1.28
CA LEU A 61 -11.69 -9.63 -1.54
C LEU A 61 -10.67 -8.59 -2.01
N TYR A 62 -11.09 -7.64 -2.86
CA TYR A 62 -10.26 -6.51 -3.27
C TYR A 62 -9.88 -5.59 -2.10
N LEU A 63 -10.84 -5.23 -1.23
CA LEU A 63 -10.58 -4.44 -0.02
C LEU A 63 -9.65 -5.17 0.95
N LEU A 64 -9.82 -6.47 1.12
CA LEU A 64 -8.96 -7.30 1.97
C LEU A 64 -7.52 -7.31 1.45
N ILE A 65 -7.32 -7.52 0.14
CA ILE A 65 -5.99 -7.46 -0.48
C ILE A 65 -5.35 -6.10 -0.26
N LYS A 66 -6.11 -5.00 -0.44
CA LYS A 66 -5.64 -3.65 -0.18
C LYS A 66 -5.24 -3.44 1.30
N LEU A 67 -6.03 -3.97 2.23
CA LEU A 67 -5.70 -3.93 3.66
C LEU A 67 -4.42 -4.72 3.97
N LEU A 68 -4.22 -5.89 3.35
CA LEU A 68 -2.99 -6.67 3.46
C LEU A 68 -1.76 -5.92 2.90
N TYR A 69 -1.93 -5.12 1.84
CA TYR A 69 -0.85 -4.24 1.35
C TYR A 69 -0.49 -3.16 2.36
N VAL A 70 -1.48 -2.50 2.97
CA VAL A 70 -1.24 -1.51 4.03
C VAL A 70 -0.55 -2.16 5.23
N ALA A 71 -1.00 -3.34 5.66
CA ALA A 71 -0.38 -4.09 6.73
C ALA A 71 1.08 -4.47 6.42
N ASN A 72 1.39 -4.84 5.17
CA ASN A 72 2.76 -5.11 4.72
C ASN A 72 3.67 -3.89 4.86
N VAL A 73 3.19 -2.71 4.43
CA VAL A 73 3.96 -1.46 4.54
C VAL A 73 4.15 -1.08 6.01
N LEU A 74 3.14 -1.25 6.86
CA LEU A 74 3.27 -1.06 8.31
C LEU A 74 4.29 -2.02 8.94
N GLY A 75 4.31 -3.29 8.51
CA GLY A 75 5.31 -4.26 8.95
C GLY A 75 6.73 -3.86 8.54
N GLN A 76 6.92 -3.43 7.30
CA GLN A 76 8.21 -2.90 6.82
C GLN A 76 8.64 -1.66 7.62
N LEU A 77 7.70 -0.79 7.96
CA LEU A 77 7.95 0.39 8.80
C LEU A 77 8.31 0.00 10.25
N MET A 78 7.67 -1.02 10.83
CA MET A 78 8.00 -1.52 12.16
C MET A 78 9.38 -2.15 12.22
N VAL A 79 9.75 -2.98 11.23
CA VAL A 79 11.09 -3.58 11.15
C VAL A 79 12.15 -2.49 11.03
N LEU A 80 11.89 -1.46 10.22
CA LEU A 80 12.76 -0.30 10.12
C LEU A 80 12.87 0.46 11.45
N ASN A 81 11.75 0.69 12.12
CA ASN A 81 11.70 1.38 13.41
C ASN A 81 12.48 0.62 14.50
N ASN A 82 12.38 -0.72 14.50
CA ASN A 82 13.14 -1.57 15.39
C ASN A 82 14.64 -1.60 15.06
N PHE A 83 15.01 -1.58 13.78
CA PHE A 83 16.41 -1.47 13.35
C PHE A 83 17.03 -0.13 13.76
N LEU A 84 16.24 0.94 13.73
CA LEU A 84 16.64 2.27 14.16
C LEU A 84 16.56 2.48 15.69
N GLY A 85 15.83 1.64 16.42
CA GLY A 85 15.66 1.80 17.87
C GLY A 85 14.86 3.05 18.27
N ILE A 86 13.95 3.50 17.41
CA ILE A 86 13.16 4.74 17.62
C ILE A 86 11.77 4.38 18.15
N GLU A 87 11.26 5.12 19.12
CA GLU A 87 9.97 4.78 19.77
C GLU A 87 8.74 5.30 19.00
N HIS A 88 8.92 6.09 17.94
CA HIS A 88 7.84 6.79 17.26
C HIS A 88 7.70 6.43 15.76
N SER A 89 6.58 5.81 15.39
CA SER A 89 6.24 5.45 13.99
C SER A 89 6.19 6.64 13.01
N LEU A 90 5.88 7.85 13.51
CA LEU A 90 5.83 9.10 12.73
C LEU A 90 7.18 9.86 12.69
N TRP A 91 8.27 9.20 13.07
CA TRP A 91 9.62 9.78 13.07
C TRP A 91 10.03 10.35 11.71
N GLY A 92 9.59 9.75 10.60
CA GLY A 92 9.93 10.23 9.25
C GLY A 92 9.49 11.67 8.96
N PHE A 93 8.30 12.07 9.42
CA PHE A 93 7.78 13.42 9.21
C PHE A 93 8.53 14.47 10.06
N LYS A 94 8.82 14.13 11.32
CA LYS A 94 9.58 14.99 12.24
C LYS A 94 11.02 15.18 11.73
N THR A 95 11.65 14.10 11.28
CA THR A 95 13.01 14.12 10.72
C THR A 95 13.13 14.95 9.45
N LEU A 96 12.13 14.88 8.57
CA LEU A 96 12.08 15.70 7.36
C LEU A 96 11.97 17.19 7.70
N LEU A 97 11.15 17.53 8.70
CA LEU A 97 10.93 18.92 9.12
C LEU A 97 12.18 19.51 9.78
N ASP A 98 12.84 18.75 10.65
CA ASP A 98 14.08 19.14 11.31
C ASP A 98 15.24 19.29 10.30
N LEU A 99 15.30 18.41 9.29
CA LEU A 99 16.28 18.49 8.20
C LEU A 99 16.04 19.70 7.28
N TRP A 100 14.77 19.99 6.96
CA TRP A 100 14.40 21.16 6.15
C TRP A 100 14.75 22.48 6.85
N ASN A 101 14.58 22.52 8.17
CA ASN A 101 14.93 23.68 8.99
C ASN A 101 16.44 23.79 9.30
N GLY A 102 17.27 22.87 8.78
CA GLY A 102 18.72 22.90 8.97
C GLY A 102 19.16 22.58 10.40
N HIS A 103 18.29 22.04 11.25
CA HIS A 103 18.66 21.58 12.58
C HIS A 103 19.41 20.24 12.44
N GLU A 104 20.74 20.28 12.63
CA GLU A 104 21.55 19.06 12.67
C GLU A 104 21.18 18.20 13.88
N TRP A 105 21.06 16.91 13.63
CA TRP A 105 20.74 15.82 14.55
C TRP A 105 21.80 15.64 15.67
N LEU A 106 21.99 16.63 16.54
CA LEU A 106 23.00 16.59 17.60
C LEU A 106 22.48 16.01 18.93
N GLU A 107 21.15 15.91 19.12
CA GLU A 107 20.54 15.55 20.41
C GLU A 107 19.93 14.13 20.46
N SER A 108 19.58 13.50 19.32
CA SER A 108 18.86 12.21 19.36
C SER A 108 19.74 10.98 19.60
N GLY A 109 21.06 11.05 19.43
CA GLY A 109 22.01 10.00 19.83
C GLY A 109 21.88 8.61 19.16
N VAL A 110 20.84 8.36 18.37
CA VAL A 110 20.57 7.07 17.72
C VAL A 110 21.69 6.66 16.75
N PHE A 111 22.32 7.66 16.13
CA PHE A 111 23.30 7.45 15.07
C PHE A 111 24.49 8.44 15.18
N PRO A 112 25.51 8.13 15.99
CA PRO A 112 26.69 8.99 16.09
C PRO A 112 27.45 9.00 14.75
N ARG A 113 27.53 10.19 14.12
CA ARG A 113 28.36 10.42 12.91
C ARG A 113 29.85 10.31 13.23
N VAL A 114 30.21 10.52 14.49
CA VAL A 114 31.57 10.50 15.01
C VAL A 114 31.62 9.62 16.26
N THR A 115 32.51 8.62 16.29
CA THR A 115 32.72 7.72 17.43
C THR A 115 34.19 7.71 17.84
N MET A 116 34.47 7.50 19.14
CA MET A 116 35.82 7.28 19.63
C MET A 116 36.15 5.78 19.56
N CYS A 117 37.23 5.43 18.87
CA CYS A 117 37.69 4.04 18.78
C CYS A 117 38.99 3.87 19.58
N ASP A 118 38.97 2.93 20.53
CA ASP A 118 40.09 2.63 21.39
C ASP A 118 40.88 1.43 20.88
N PHE A 119 42.16 1.63 20.55
CA PHE A 119 43.07 0.57 20.16
C PHE A 119 44.12 0.31 21.24
N LYS A 120 44.34 -0.96 21.56
CA LYS A 120 45.37 -1.40 22.53
C LYS A 120 46.58 -1.90 21.77
N VAL A 121 47.68 -1.16 21.78
CA VAL A 121 48.94 -1.57 21.12
C VAL A 121 49.89 -2.10 22.19
N ARG A 122 50.44 -3.29 21.97
CA ARG A 122 51.44 -3.91 22.86
C ARG A 122 52.85 -3.55 22.38
N ARG A 123 53.63 -2.85 23.21
CA ARG A 123 55.09 -2.75 23.08
C ARG A 123 55.73 -3.42 24.31
N LEU A 124 56.96 -3.92 24.20
CA LEU A 124 57.66 -4.74 25.22
C LEU A 124 57.27 -4.34 26.66
N ALA A 125 56.62 -5.27 27.37
CA ALA A 125 56.15 -5.18 28.76
C ALA A 125 55.06 -4.13 29.12
N ASN A 126 54.54 -3.31 28.19
CA ASN A 126 53.48 -2.34 28.53
C ASN A 126 52.37 -2.23 27.45
N ILE A 127 51.10 -2.18 27.91
CA ILE A 127 49.92 -2.05 27.04
C ILE A 127 49.48 -0.59 27.04
N HIS A 128 49.69 0.12 25.94
CA HIS A 128 49.24 1.50 25.79
C HIS A 128 47.90 1.54 25.02
N ARG A 129 46.97 2.36 25.51
CA ARG A 129 45.66 2.59 24.87
C ARG A 129 45.70 3.92 24.12
N TYR A 130 45.30 3.90 22.86
CA TYR A 130 45.15 5.10 22.04
C TYR A 130 43.69 5.23 21.63
N SER A 131 43.12 6.43 21.80
CA SER A 131 41.77 6.79 21.36
C SER A 131 41.87 7.65 20.10
N VAL A 132 41.20 7.25 19.02
CA VAL A 132 41.12 8.03 17.77
C VAL A 132 39.68 8.34 17.41
N GLN A 133 39.47 9.46 16.75
CA GLN A 133 38.17 9.87 16.24
C GLN A 133 37.90 9.15 14.91
N CYS A 134 36.85 8.33 14.88
CA CYS A 134 36.37 7.66 13.66
C CYS A 134 35.10 8.33 13.17
N VAL A 135 34.99 8.52 11.85
CA VAL A 135 33.78 9.02 11.20
C VAL A 135 33.05 7.85 10.58
N LEU A 136 31.80 7.63 10.98
CA LEU A 136 31.01 6.50 10.51
C LEU A 136 30.14 6.92 9.31
N MET A 137 30.76 6.99 8.13
CA MET A 137 30.10 7.45 6.90
C MET A 137 28.86 6.64 6.52
N ILE A 138 28.85 5.32 6.79
CA ILE A 138 27.70 4.44 6.51
C ILE A 138 26.42 4.90 7.22
N ASN A 139 26.57 5.51 8.39
CA ASN A 139 25.46 5.92 9.23
C ASN A 139 24.74 7.15 8.66
N MET A 140 25.52 8.09 8.11
CA MET A 140 25.02 9.26 7.40
C MET A 140 24.28 8.87 6.10
N PHE A 141 24.71 7.81 5.42
CA PHE A 141 24.01 7.28 4.25
C PHE A 141 22.66 6.66 4.62
N ASN A 142 22.64 5.84 5.67
CA ASN A 142 21.43 5.21 6.17
C ASN A 142 20.35 6.25 6.55
N GLU A 143 20.73 7.32 7.25
CA GLU A 143 19.84 8.42 7.62
C GLU A 143 19.06 8.98 6.41
N LYS A 144 19.75 9.23 5.28
CA LYS A 144 19.12 9.80 4.08
C LYS A 144 18.29 8.78 3.32
N ILE A 145 18.78 7.54 3.20
CA ILE A 145 18.07 6.47 2.50
C ILE A 145 16.74 6.14 3.20
N PHE A 146 16.74 6.07 4.53
CA PHE A 146 15.52 5.73 5.28
C PHE A 146 14.45 6.82 5.21
N VAL A 147 14.82 8.10 5.20
CA VAL A 147 13.86 9.21 4.99
C VAL A 147 13.26 9.15 3.58
N ILE A 148 14.08 8.88 2.56
CA ILE A 148 13.59 8.74 1.18
C ILE A 148 12.62 7.55 1.06
N ILE A 149 12.97 6.39 1.61
CA ILE A 149 12.12 5.19 1.58
C ILE A 149 10.79 5.45 2.29
N TRP A 150 10.82 6.11 3.46
CA TRP A 150 9.61 6.44 4.22
C TRP A 150 8.64 7.32 3.41
N PHE A 151 9.16 8.35 2.74
CA PHE A 151 8.35 9.25 1.93
C PHE A 151 7.81 8.56 0.66
N VAL A 152 8.64 7.74 -0.01
CA VAL A 152 8.23 7.00 -1.22
C VAL A 152 7.13 5.99 -0.89
N TRP A 153 7.25 5.21 0.19
CA TRP A 153 6.20 4.28 0.61
C TRP A 153 4.92 5.00 1.07
N GLY A 154 5.03 6.13 1.78
CA GLY A 154 3.88 6.95 2.14
C GLY A 154 3.13 7.50 0.92
N LEU A 155 3.85 7.99 -0.10
CA LEU A 155 3.22 8.46 -1.33
C LEU A 155 2.58 7.33 -2.15
N ILE A 156 3.27 6.18 -2.27
CA ILE A 156 2.75 5.03 -3.01
C ILE A 156 1.46 4.51 -2.37
N THR A 157 1.41 4.36 -1.05
CA THR A 157 0.20 3.93 -0.34
C THR A 157 -0.94 4.93 -0.53
N PHE A 158 -0.68 6.22 -0.32
CA PHE A 158 -1.68 7.28 -0.52
C PHE A 158 -2.25 7.31 -1.95
N GLN A 159 -1.40 7.21 -2.98
CA GLN A 159 -1.84 7.15 -4.37
C GLN A 159 -2.66 5.89 -4.67
N ASN A 160 -2.26 4.74 -4.10
CA ASN A 160 -2.96 3.48 -4.27
C ASN A 160 -4.34 3.46 -3.60
N ASP A 161 -4.51 4.13 -2.46
CA ASP A 161 -5.78 4.25 -1.75
C ASP A 161 -6.72 5.24 -2.45
N VAL A 162 -6.24 6.42 -2.85
CA VAL A 162 -7.06 7.37 -3.63
C VAL A 162 -7.52 6.76 -4.94
N ARG A 163 -6.63 6.03 -5.64
CA ARG A 163 -6.98 5.32 -6.87
C ARG A 163 -7.97 4.19 -6.58
N ALA A 164 -7.79 3.42 -5.52
CA ALA A 164 -8.70 2.35 -5.12
C ALA A 164 -10.10 2.88 -4.78
N GLN A 165 -10.22 3.94 -3.97
CA GLN A 165 -11.49 4.60 -3.68
C GLN A 165 -12.16 5.11 -4.96
N LYS A 166 -11.39 5.69 -5.90
CA LYS A 166 -11.94 6.16 -7.18
C LYS A 166 -12.45 5.02 -8.07
N TYR A 167 -11.75 3.90 -8.13
CA TYR A 167 -12.20 2.70 -8.85
C TYR A 167 -13.43 2.07 -8.18
N LEU A 168 -13.43 1.99 -6.84
CA LEU A 168 -14.54 1.46 -6.06
C LEU A 168 -15.79 2.32 -6.24
N CYS A 169 -15.68 3.65 -6.16
CA CYS A 169 -16.78 4.58 -6.43
C CYS A 169 -17.30 4.48 -7.88
N ARG A 170 -16.43 4.24 -8.87
CA ARG A 170 -16.85 4.08 -10.27
C ARG A 170 -17.56 2.75 -10.51
N ASN A 171 -17.13 1.65 -9.90
CA ASN A 171 -17.74 0.32 -10.07
C ASN A 171 -18.97 0.08 -9.18
N LEU A 172 -19.10 0.78 -8.04
CA LEU A 172 -20.30 0.67 -7.18
C LEU A 172 -21.45 1.59 -7.62
N PHE A 173 -21.18 2.61 -8.44
CA PHE A 173 -22.16 3.61 -8.88
C PHE A 173 -22.53 3.49 -10.38
N GLN A 174 -22.12 2.41 -11.03
CA GLN A 174 -22.44 2.10 -12.42
C GLN A 174 -23.11 0.74 -12.48
#